data_AF-A0A1B6I7A6-F1
#
_entry.id   AF-A0A1B6I7A6-F1
#
_cell.length_a   1.000
_cell.length_b   1.000
_cell.length_c   1.000
_cell.angle_alpha   90.00
_cell.angle_beta   90.00
_cell.angle_gamma   90.00
#
_symmetry.space_group_name_H-M   'P 1'
#
loop_
_entity.id
_entity.type
_entity.pdbx_description
1 polymer ?
#
loop_
_entity_poly.entity_id
_entity_poly.type
_entity_poly.pdbx_seq_one_letter_code
_entity_poly.pdbx_strand_id
1 'polypeptide(L)'
;DTADSLQGLNSYKGEAVCQAICNMALRLTDLGEYELGMLVVDHAKERFPNSSSWQLSEQVLYFTRALYKGQWQTAQSAVRQLATLNKWEALLREGELMLAKGDTAEALASITTVLDVGPSLCPSVRVRALLLAAKGSQAAAVS
;
A
#
# COMPACT_ATOMS: atom_id res chain seq x y z
N ASP A 1 -24.01 -13.51 -26.10
CA ASP A 1 -24.04 -12.35 -25.18
C ASP A 1 -24.34 -12.68 -23.70
N THR A 2 -24.97 -13.80 -23.35
CA THR A 2 -25.21 -14.19 -21.94
C THR A 2 -24.02 -14.89 -21.26
N ALA A 3 -23.14 -15.57 -22.02
CA ALA A 3 -21.95 -16.23 -21.46
C ALA A 3 -20.87 -15.24 -21.00
N ASP A 4 -20.69 -14.15 -21.77
CA ASP A 4 -19.69 -13.11 -21.50
C ASP A 4 -20.06 -12.26 -20.26
N SER A 5 -21.36 -12.02 -20.08
CA SER A 5 -21.90 -11.35 -18.88
C SER A 5 -21.77 -12.21 -17.61
N LEU A 6 -21.96 -13.53 -17.70
CA LEU A 6 -21.73 -14.45 -16.57
C LEU A 6 -20.24 -14.57 -16.22
N GLN A 7 -19.36 -14.57 -17.21
CA GLN A 7 -17.91 -14.61 -17.00
C GLN A 7 -17.41 -13.32 -16.33
N GLY A 8 -17.88 -12.15 -16.78
CA GLY A 8 -17.60 -10.87 -16.12
C GLY A 8 -18.10 -10.84 -14.67
N LEU A 9 -19.30 -11.37 -14.40
CA LEU A 9 -19.87 -11.42 -13.05
C LEU A 9 -19.06 -12.33 -12.10
N ASN A 10 -18.58 -13.46 -12.60
CA ASN A 10 -17.76 -14.40 -11.83
C ASN A 10 -16.35 -13.84 -11.56
N SER A 11 -15.74 -13.17 -12.53
CA SER A 11 -14.46 -12.46 -12.34
C SER A 11 -14.59 -11.35 -11.30
N TYR A 12 -15.67 -10.57 -11.36
CA TYR A 12 -15.96 -9.52 -10.37
C TYR A 12 -16.13 -10.08 -8.95
N LYS A 13 -16.88 -11.17 -8.80
CA LYS A 13 -17.04 -11.85 -7.50
C LYS A 13 -15.72 -12.42 -6.98
N GLY A 14 -14.88 -12.97 -7.86
CA GLY A 14 -13.55 -13.45 -7.51
C GLY A 14 -12.65 -12.33 -6.96
N GLU A 15 -12.65 -11.17 -7.61
CA GLU A 15 -11.85 -10.02 -7.18
C GLU A 15 -12.32 -9.47 -5.83
N ALA A 16 -13.63 -9.37 -5.61
CA ALA A 16 -14.19 -8.93 -4.32
C ALA A 16 -13.81 -9.87 -3.16
N VAL A 17 -13.79 -11.18 -3.39
CA VAL A 17 -13.36 -12.16 -2.39
C VAL A 17 -11.85 -12.07 -2.15
N CYS A 18 -11.04 -11.94 -3.20
CA CYS A 18 -9.59 -11.74 -3.05
C CYS A 18 -9.29 -10.49 -2.21
N GLN A 19 -9.96 -9.37 -2.52
CA GLN A 19 -9.81 -8.12 -1.78
C GLN A 19 -10.17 -8.28 -0.29
N ALA A 20 -11.23 -9.03 0.03
CA ALA A 20 -11.61 -9.29 1.42
C ALA A 20 -10.54 -10.08 2.18
N ILE A 21 -9.96 -11.11 1.56
CA ILE A 21 -8.84 -11.88 2.13
C ILE A 21 -7.61 -10.99 2.32
N CYS A 22 -7.29 -10.17 1.31
CA CYS A 22 -6.17 -9.24 1.38
C CYS A 22 -6.35 -8.19 2.48
N ASN A 23 -7.58 -7.72 2.72
CA ASN A 23 -7.88 -6.83 3.82
C ASN A 23 -7.60 -7.48 5.19
N MET A 24 -7.83 -8.79 5.35
CA MET A 24 -7.44 -9.52 6.56
C MET A 24 -5.93 -9.58 6.71
N ALA A 25 -5.20 -9.88 5.62
CA ALA A 25 -3.74 -9.92 5.62
C ALA A 25 -3.12 -8.56 6.01
N LEU A 26 -3.65 -7.47 5.46
CA LEU A 26 -3.24 -6.11 5.80
C LEU A 26 -3.51 -5.78 7.27
N ARG A 27 -4.58 -6.31 7.85
CA ARG A 27 -4.96 -6.08 9.26
C ARG A 27 -4.01 -6.82 10.20
N LEU A 28 -3.64 -8.05 9.85
CA LEU A 28 -2.60 -8.80 10.56
C LEU A 28 -1.25 -8.05 10.48
N THR A 29 -0.92 -7.49 9.31
CA THR A 29 0.28 -6.67 9.12
C THR A 29 0.27 -5.43 10.01
N ASP A 30 -0.85 -4.70 10.09
CA ASP A 30 -1.01 -3.53 10.97
C ASP A 30 -0.80 -3.89 12.46
N LEU A 31 -1.12 -5.12 12.85
CA LEU A 31 -0.95 -5.65 14.22
C LEU A 31 0.48 -6.20 14.47
N GLY A 32 1.34 -6.24 13.47
CA GLY A 32 2.69 -6.82 13.55
C GLY A 32 2.74 -8.33 13.38
N GLU A 33 1.61 -8.99 13.07
CA GLU A 33 1.50 -10.42 12.83
C GLU A 33 1.91 -10.77 11.39
N TYR A 34 3.18 -10.50 11.05
CA TYR A 34 3.67 -10.58 9.67
C TYR A 34 3.61 -12.00 9.09
N GLU A 35 3.92 -13.01 9.90
CA GLU A 35 3.92 -14.41 9.48
C GLU A 35 2.50 -14.89 9.17
N LEU A 36 1.52 -14.55 10.02
CA LEU A 36 0.10 -14.81 9.75
C LEU A 36 -0.40 -14.01 8.55
N GLY A 37 0.01 -12.74 8.43
CA GLY A 37 -0.31 -11.91 7.27
C GLY A 37 0.14 -12.55 5.96
N MET A 38 1.39 -13.02 5.89
CA MET A 38 1.92 -13.70 4.70
C MET A 38 1.17 -15.00 4.39
N LEU A 39 0.84 -15.80 5.40
CA LEU A 39 0.05 -17.02 5.20
C LEU A 39 -1.29 -16.72 4.53
N VAL A 40 -1.95 -15.62 4.91
CA VAL A 40 -3.22 -15.19 4.31
C VAL A 40 -3.01 -14.66 2.87
N VAL A 41 -1.89 -13.96 2.60
CA VAL A 41 -1.52 -13.53 1.23
C VAL A 41 -1.27 -14.74 0.33
N ASP A 42 -0.53 -15.75 0.81
CA ASP A 42 -0.24 -16.98 0.06
C ASP A 42 -1.55 -17.70 -0.29
N HIS A 43 -2.49 -17.78 0.66
CA HIS A 43 -3.83 -18.32 0.39
C HIS A 43 -4.57 -17.54 -0.70
N ALA A 44 -4.51 -16.19 -0.68
CA ALA A 44 -5.13 -15.37 -1.71
C ALA A 44 -4.48 -15.59 -3.09
N LYS A 45 -3.15 -15.73 -3.13
CA LYS A 45 -2.37 -15.97 -4.35
C LYS A 45 -2.67 -17.33 -4.97
N GLU A 46 -2.73 -18.39 -4.17
CA GLU A 46 -3.11 -19.73 -4.64
C GLU A 46 -4.51 -19.76 -5.25
N ARG A 47 -5.45 -19.06 -4.60
CA ARG A 47 -6.85 -19.04 -5.03
C ARG A 47 -7.13 -18.09 -6.19
N PHE A 48 -6.39 -16.99 -6.29
CA PHE A 48 -6.61 -15.90 -7.25
C PHE A 48 -5.29 -15.43 -7.88
N PRO A 49 -4.59 -16.28 -8.65
CA PRO A 49 -3.21 -16.02 -9.08
C PRO A 49 -3.05 -14.74 -9.92
N ASN A 50 -4.10 -14.30 -10.61
CA ASN A 50 -4.08 -13.13 -11.48
C ASN A 50 -4.62 -11.84 -10.81
N SER A 51 -5.01 -11.91 -9.54
CA SER A 51 -5.57 -10.73 -8.85
C SER A 51 -4.47 -9.76 -8.44
N SER A 52 -4.67 -8.48 -8.75
CA SER A 52 -3.80 -7.40 -8.28
C SER A 52 -3.91 -7.17 -6.77
N SER A 53 -5.00 -7.61 -6.14
CA SER A 53 -5.26 -7.42 -4.71
C SER A 53 -4.21 -8.10 -3.84
N TRP A 54 -3.88 -9.38 -4.12
CA TRP A 54 -2.87 -10.09 -3.34
C TRP A 54 -1.48 -9.52 -3.59
N GLN A 55 -1.17 -9.16 -4.85
CA GLN A 55 0.12 -8.57 -5.23
C GLN A 55 0.35 -7.28 -4.46
N LEU A 56 -0.65 -6.40 -4.40
CA LEU A 56 -0.56 -5.15 -3.64
C LEU A 56 -0.37 -5.43 -2.15
N SER A 57 -1.16 -6.34 -1.58
CA SER A 57 -1.07 -6.68 -0.14
C SER A 57 0.28 -7.28 0.25
N GLU A 58 0.87 -8.12 -0.61
CA GLU A 58 2.19 -8.71 -0.43
C GLU A 58 3.26 -7.62 -0.32
N GLN A 59 3.24 -6.66 -1.26
CA GLN A 59 4.24 -5.58 -1.25
C GLN A 59 4.04 -4.61 -0.09
N VAL A 60 2.80 -4.34 0.34
CA VAL A 60 2.53 -3.57 1.57
C VAL A 60 3.08 -4.28 2.81
N LEU A 61 2.94 -5.61 2.89
CA LEU A 61 3.49 -6.39 4.00
C LEU A 61 5.02 -6.34 4.01
N TYR A 62 5.67 -6.61 2.86
CA TYR A 62 7.12 -6.52 2.75
C TYR A 62 7.64 -5.13 3.10
N PHE A 63 6.99 -4.08 2.60
CA PHE A 63 7.32 -2.71 2.97
C PHE A 63 7.24 -2.50 4.48
N THR A 64 6.10 -2.82 5.10
CA THR A 64 5.84 -2.54 6.51
C THR A 64 6.85 -3.26 7.41
N ARG A 65 7.07 -4.56 7.16
CA ARG A 65 8.04 -5.35 7.92
C ARG A 65 9.46 -4.83 7.75
N ALA A 66 9.85 -4.45 6.53
CA ALA A 66 11.19 -3.91 6.26
C ALA A 66 11.39 -2.55 6.93
N LEU A 67 10.39 -1.67 6.85
CA LEU A 67 10.42 -0.34 7.46
C LEU A 67 10.67 -0.43 8.97
N TYR A 68 9.90 -1.26 9.69
CA TYR A 68 10.06 -1.44 11.14
C TYR A 68 11.38 -2.12 11.54
N LYS A 69 12.00 -2.88 10.64
CA LYS A 69 13.34 -3.46 10.84
C LYS A 69 14.48 -2.50 10.45
N GLY A 70 14.18 -1.30 9.96
CA GLY A 70 15.19 -0.37 9.44
C GLY A 70 15.87 -0.85 8.15
N GLN A 71 15.24 -1.77 7.41
CA GLN A 71 15.77 -2.34 6.18
C GLN A 71 15.41 -1.47 4.97
N TRP A 72 16.05 -0.30 4.87
CA TRP A 72 15.68 0.75 3.92
C TRP A 72 15.66 0.30 2.46
N GLN A 73 16.67 -0.47 2.02
CA GLN A 73 16.76 -0.96 0.64
C GLN A 73 15.65 -1.97 0.31
N THR A 74 15.26 -2.79 1.28
CA THR A 74 14.16 -3.75 1.14
C THR A 74 12.82 -3.03 1.08
N ALA A 75 12.60 -2.05 1.97
CA ALA A 75 11.41 -1.20 1.94
C ALA A 75 11.31 -0.45 0.59
N GLN A 76 12.40 0.14 0.11
CA GLN A 76 12.45 0.83 -1.18
C GLN A 76 12.12 -0.10 -2.35
N SER A 77 12.61 -1.33 -2.32
CA SER A 77 12.31 -2.34 -3.34
C SER A 77 10.81 -2.64 -3.38
N ALA A 78 10.17 -2.79 -2.22
CA ALA A 78 8.71 -2.97 -2.13
C ALA A 78 7.95 -1.74 -2.66
N VAL A 79 8.40 -0.51 -2.39
CA VAL A 79 7.79 0.71 -2.97
C VAL A 79 7.87 0.71 -4.50
N ARG A 80 8.99 0.30 -5.09
CA ARG A 80 9.12 0.21 -6.56
C ARG A 80 8.12 -0.79 -7.16
N GLN A 81 7.91 -1.92 -6.49
CA GLN A 81 6.92 -2.90 -6.92
C GLN A 81 5.49 -2.35 -6.78
N LEU A 82 5.19 -1.67 -5.67
CA LEU A 82 3.92 -0.96 -5.49
C LEU A 82 3.67 0.08 -6.58
N ALA A 83 4.68 0.77 -7.08
CA ALA A 83 4.51 1.78 -8.14
C ALA A 83 3.96 1.18 -9.45
N THR A 84 4.21 -0.11 -9.70
CA THR A 84 3.66 -0.83 -10.87
C THR A 84 2.19 -1.22 -10.68
N LEU A 85 1.71 -1.31 -9.44
CA LEU A 85 0.37 -1.76 -9.06
C LEU A 85 -0.55 -0.58 -8.73
N ASN A 86 -0.05 0.38 -7.95
CA ASN A 86 -0.77 1.55 -7.48
C ASN A 86 0.20 2.71 -7.20
N LYS A 87 0.23 3.68 -8.13
CA LYS A 87 1.05 4.90 -8.03
C LYS A 87 0.85 5.64 -6.71
N TRP A 88 -0.38 5.78 -6.24
CA TRP A 88 -0.69 6.60 -5.07
C TRP A 88 -0.25 5.92 -3.78
N GLU A 89 -0.45 4.60 -3.67
CA GLU A 89 0.07 3.84 -2.53
C GLU A 89 1.59 3.92 -2.49
N ALA A 90 2.26 3.78 -3.63
CA ALA A 90 3.72 3.89 -3.72
C ALA A 90 4.24 5.25 -3.22
N LEU A 91 3.65 6.36 -3.66
CA LEU A 91 4.03 7.71 -3.21
C LEU A 91 3.79 7.92 -1.71
N LEU A 92 2.69 7.39 -1.15
CA LEU A 92 2.43 7.45 0.29
C LEU A 92 3.49 6.68 1.09
N ARG A 93 3.88 5.48 0.62
CA ARG A 93 4.90 4.65 1.27
C ARG A 93 6.31 5.21 1.09
N GLU A 94 6.60 5.87 -0.04
CA GLU A 94 7.84 6.62 -0.23
C GLU A 94 7.95 7.74 0.81
N GLY A 95 6.89 8.53 0.99
CA GLY A 95 6.84 9.56 2.01
C GLY A 95 7.06 9.01 3.42
N GLU A 96 6.42 7.88 3.75
CA GLU A 96 6.60 7.19 5.03
C GLU A 96 8.04 6.69 5.25
N LEU A 97 8.66 6.13 4.21
CA LEU A 97 10.06 5.69 4.23
C LEU A 97 11.03 6.86 4.47
N MET A 98 10.83 7.97 3.78
CA MET A 98 11.70 9.15 3.95
C MET A 98 11.54 9.78 5.33
N LEU A 99 10.31 9.83 5.88
CA LEU A 99 10.12 10.23 7.27
C LEU A 99 10.85 9.30 8.26
N ALA A 100 10.80 7.99 8.04
CA ALA A 100 11.49 7.03 8.89
C ALA A 100 13.03 7.16 8.83
N LYS A 101 13.57 7.58 7.69
CA LYS A 101 15.01 7.88 7.51
C LYS A 101 15.42 9.24 8.10
N GLY A 102 14.46 10.10 8.43
CA GLY A 102 14.69 11.49 8.85
C GLY A 102 14.79 12.49 7.69
N ASP A 103 14.59 12.04 6.45
CA ASP A 103 14.65 12.86 5.23
C ASP A 103 13.31 13.60 5.01
N THR A 104 12.99 14.55 5.88
CA THR A 104 11.69 15.26 5.88
C THR A 104 11.41 16.02 4.58
N ALA A 105 12.44 16.55 3.93
CA ALA A 105 12.31 17.27 2.66
C ALA A 105 11.82 16.36 1.52
N GLU A 106 12.45 15.18 1.35
CA GLU A 106 12.05 14.22 0.32
C GLU A 106 10.68 13.60 0.61
N ALA A 107 10.36 13.39 1.89
CA ALA A 107 9.04 12.96 2.30
C ALA A 107 7.94 13.94 1.85
N LEU A 108 8.11 15.22 2.18
CA LEU A 108 7.14 16.26 1.84
C LEU A 108 7.01 16.48 0.33
N ALA A 109 8.10 16.34 -0.44
CA ALA A 109 8.04 16.40 -1.91
C ALA A 109 7.14 15.29 -2.49
N SER A 110 7.32 14.05 -2.02
CA SER A 110 6.51 12.91 -2.43
C SER A 110 5.03 13.07 -2.05
N ILE A 111 4.77 13.54 -0.83
CA ILE A 111 3.40 13.75 -0.31
C ILE A 111 2.69 14.90 -1.05
N THR A 112 3.41 15.98 -1.36
CA THR A 112 2.87 17.12 -2.11
C THR A 112 2.42 16.69 -3.50
N THR A 113 3.20 15.84 -4.17
CA THR A 113 2.82 15.24 -5.46
C THR A 113 1.47 14.51 -5.40
N VAL A 114 1.14 13.89 -4.27
CA VAL A 114 -0.18 13.26 -4.06
C VAL A 114 -1.26 14.30 -3.85
N LEU A 115 -1.01 15.31 -3.00
CA LEU A 115 -1.99 16.35 -2.66
C LEU A 115 -2.33 17.28 -3.83
N ASP A 116 -1.39 17.51 -4.74
CA ASP A 116 -1.56 18.38 -5.93
C ASP A 116 -2.61 17.85 -6.91
N VAL A 117 -2.98 16.56 -6.83
CA VAL A 117 -4.10 16.00 -7.60
C VAL A 117 -5.42 16.71 -7.27
N GLY A 118 -5.55 17.23 -6.05
CA GLY A 118 -6.71 18.02 -5.64
C GLY A 118 -7.98 17.19 -5.39
N PRO A 119 -9.18 17.76 -5.63
CA PRO A 119 -10.45 17.17 -5.21
C PRO A 119 -10.82 15.83 -5.87
N SER A 120 -10.20 15.48 -7.00
CA SER A 120 -10.46 14.22 -7.72
C SER A 120 -9.76 13.01 -7.10
N LEU A 121 -8.82 13.24 -6.17
CA LEU A 121 -8.12 12.17 -5.47
C LEU A 121 -9.08 11.41 -4.54
N CYS A 122 -8.92 10.09 -4.48
CA CYS A 122 -9.66 9.25 -3.54
C CYS A 122 -9.55 9.80 -2.10
N PRO A 123 -10.67 10.05 -1.39
CA PRO A 123 -10.65 10.69 -0.07
C PRO A 123 -9.74 9.99 0.95
N SER A 124 -9.68 8.65 0.95
CA SER A 124 -8.83 7.90 1.87
C SER A 124 -7.33 8.12 1.61
N VAL A 125 -6.93 8.22 0.34
CA VAL A 125 -5.56 8.55 -0.06
C VAL A 125 -5.22 9.98 0.37
N ARG A 126 -6.14 10.93 0.16
CA ARG A 126 -5.97 12.33 0.57
C ARG A 126 -5.80 12.47 2.08
N VAL A 127 -6.61 11.79 2.88
CA VAL A 127 -6.48 11.80 4.35
C VAL A 127 -5.12 11.26 4.79
N ARG A 128 -4.66 10.15 4.21
CA ARG A 128 -3.32 9.60 4.52
C ARG A 128 -2.19 10.56 4.14
N ALA A 129 -2.29 11.19 2.98
CA ALA A 129 -1.32 12.21 2.55
C ALA A 129 -1.27 13.40 3.52
N LEU A 130 -2.43 13.92 3.95
CA LEU A 130 -2.50 15.02 4.93
C LEU A 130 -1.89 14.62 6.29
N LEU A 131 -2.15 13.40 6.77
CA LEU A 131 -1.56 12.90 8.01
C LEU A 131 -0.04 12.79 7.93
N LEU A 132 0.49 12.29 6.80
CA LEU A 132 1.93 12.21 6.57
C LEU A 132 2.56 13.61 6.45
N ALA A 133 1.90 14.55 5.76
CA ALA A 133 2.37 15.94 5.67
C ALA A 133 2.47 16.57 7.06
N ALA A 134 1.43 16.41 7.88
CA ALA A 134 1.43 16.92 9.25
C ALA A 134 2.56 16.32 10.11
N LYS A 135 2.87 15.02 9.94
CA LYS A 135 4.02 14.38 10.59
C LYS A 135 5.36 14.97 10.11
N GLY A 136 5.52 15.14 8.80
CA GLY A 136 6.73 15.73 8.21
C GLY A 136 6.97 17.18 8.66
N SER A 137 5.92 18.01 8.69
CA SER A 137 6.01 19.39 9.18
C SER A 137 6.37 19.47 10.67
N GLN A 138 5.84 18.56 11.50
CA GLN A 138 6.22 18.48 12.91
C GLN A 138 7.69 18.08 13.07
N ALA A 139 8.15 17.06 12.33
CA ALA A 139 9.54 16.61 12.38
C ALA A 139 10.53 17.73 11.97
N ALA A 140 10.19 18.50 10.91
CA ALA A 140 11.01 19.62 10.45
C ALA A 140 11.05 20.81 11.43
N ALA A 141 10.06 20.95 12.31
CA ALA A 141 10.03 22.01 13.31
C ALA A 141 10.89 21.71 14.56
N VAL A 142 11.31 20.46 14.73
CA VAL A 142 12.07 19.98 15.90
C VAL A 142 13.54 19.69 15.57
N SER A 143 13.88 19.60 14.28
CA SER A 143 15.25 19.48 13.74
C SER A 143 15.94 20.83 13.61
#